data_AF-A0A2W4UMU4-F1
#
_entry.id   AF-A0A2W4UMU4-F1
#
_cell.length_a   1.000
_cell.length_b   1.000
_cell.length_c   1.000
_cell.angle_alpha   90.00
_cell.angle_beta   90.00
_cell.angle_gamma   90.00
#
_symmetry.space_group_name_H-M   'P 1'
#
loop_
_entity.id
_entity.type
_entity.pdbx_description
1 polymer ?
#
loop_
_entity_poly.entity_id
_entity_poly.type
_entity_poly.pdbx_seq_one_letter_code
_entity_poly.pdbx_strand_id
1 'polypeptide(L)' 'MAPNTVTVKCPQCQQVYIAWHTPAVNVTNSSEYEPTTVCSRCGHRAKMKDLSDRDGVLQQS' A
#
# COMPACT_ATOMS: atom_id res chain seq x y z
N MET A 1 -3.23 -14.90 -11.02
CA MET A 1 -4.08 -14.14 -10.08
C MET A 1 -3.99 -12.67 -10.45
N ALA A 2 -5.10 -11.93 -10.42
CA ALA A 2 -5.08 -10.50 -10.69
C ALA A 2 -4.36 -9.76 -9.54
N PRO A 3 -3.63 -8.67 -9.83
CA PRO A 3 -2.99 -7.88 -8.79
C PRO A 3 -4.05 -7.18 -7.92
N ASN A 4 -3.93 -7.31 -6.60
CA ASN A 4 -4.85 -6.70 -5.65
C ASN A 4 -4.49 -5.22 -5.51
N THR A 5 -5.33 -4.34 -6.06
CA THR A 5 -5.24 -2.90 -5.85
C THR A 5 -5.88 -2.53 -4.52
N VAL A 6 -5.24 -1.66 -3.76
CA VAL A 6 -5.83 -1.04 -2.58
C VAL A 6 -5.70 0.47 -2.66
N THR A 7 -6.68 1.17 -2.10
CA THR A 7 -6.67 2.62 -2.02
C THR A 7 -5.96 3.04 -0.73
N VAL A 8 -4.97 3.92 -0.84
CA VAL A 8 -4.16 4.40 0.29
C VAL A 8 -4.22 5.91 0.38
N LYS A 9 -4.44 6.45 1.58
CA LYS A 9 -4.26 7.88 1.88
C LYS A 9 -2.88 8.10 2.47
N CYS A 10 -2.08 8.96 1.83
CA CYS A 10 -0.78 9.31 2.36
C CYS A 10 -0.91 10.15 3.64
N PRO A 11 -0.23 9.80 4.76
CA PRO A 11 -0.31 10.58 5.99
C PRO A 11 0.36 11.96 5.88
N GLN A 12 1.35 12.12 4.98
CA GLN A 12 2.10 13.36 4.83
C GLN A 12 1.36 14.42 4.01
N CYS A 13 0.82 14.03 2.86
CA CYS A 13 0.16 14.96 1.92
C CYS A 13 -1.36 14.78 1.85
N GLN A 14 -1.91 13.86 2.64
CA GLN A 14 -3.33 13.49 2.66
C GLN A 14 -3.93 13.05 1.32
N GLN A 15 -3.08 12.83 0.31
CA GLN A 15 -3.51 12.44 -1.02
C GLN A 15 -3.87 10.96 -1.06
N VAL A 16 -5.02 10.66 -1.67
CA VAL A 16 -5.48 9.31 -1.95
C VAL A 16 -4.87 8.81 -3.27
N TYR A 17 -4.34 7.59 -3.28
CA TYR A 17 -3.75 6.95 -4.45
C TYR A 17 -3.95 5.44 -4.41
N ILE A 18 -3.81 4.78 -5.57
CA ILE A 18 -3.95 3.32 -5.68
C ILE A 18 -2.57 2.68 -5.56
N ALA A 19 -2.43 1.76 -4.59
CA ALA A 19 -1.23 0.95 -4.39
C ALA A 19 -1.50 -0.50 -4.79
N TRP A 20 -0.53 -1.15 -5.42
CA TRP A 20 -0.62 -2.55 -5.81
C TRP A 20 -0.01 -3.41 -4.71
N HIS A 21 -0.85 -4.19 -4.01
CA HIS A 21 -0.43 -5.01 -2.87
C HIS A 21 0.36 -6.25 -3.32
N THR A 22 0.06 -6.79 -4.50
CA THR A 22 0.80 -7.88 -5.13
C THR A 22 1.60 -7.37 -6.33
N PRO A 23 2.94 -7.51 -6.33
CA PRO A 23 3.70 -7.27 -7.55
C PRO A 23 3.23 -8.24 -8.64
N ALA A 24 3.11 -7.76 -9.88
CA ALA A 24 2.69 -8.59 -11.02
C ALA A 24 3.68 -9.72 -11.34
N VAL A 25 4.88 -9.68 -10.76
CA VAL A 25 5.88 -10.75 -10.78
C VAL A 25 5.62 -11.69 -9.61
N ASN A 26 5.29 -12.94 -9.92
CA ASN A 26 5.14 -14.04 -8.96
C ASN A 26 6.44 -14.20 -8.15
N VAL A 27 6.56 -13.55 -7.00
CA VAL A 27 7.62 -13.84 -6.03
C VAL A 27 7.08 -14.93 -5.11
N THR A 28 7.14 -16.18 -5.59
CA THR A 28 6.57 -17.38 -4.97
C THR A 28 7.32 -17.88 -3.73
N ASN A 29 8.10 -17.01 -3.06
CA ASN A 29 8.86 -17.40 -1.88
C ASN A 29 9.23 -16.15 -1.09
N SER A 30 8.58 -15.93 0.05
CA SER A 30 9.16 -15.31 1.25
C SER A 30 8.05 -15.13 2.27
N SER A 31 8.09 -15.92 3.36
CA SER A 31 7.31 -15.69 4.58
C SER A 31 7.57 -14.33 5.25
N GLU A 32 8.39 -13.45 4.65
CA GLU A 32 8.79 -12.14 5.16
C GLU A 32 8.49 -10.98 4.19
N TYR A 33 7.66 -11.17 3.15
CA TYR A 33 7.29 -10.04 2.29
C TYR A 33 6.33 -9.10 3.04
N GLU A 34 6.86 -8.01 3.58
CA GLU A 34 6.05 -6.90 4.10
C GLU A 34 5.69 -5.95 2.94
N PRO A 35 4.42 -5.90 2.49
CA PRO A 35 4.04 -5.02 1.40
C PRO A 35 4.18 -3.56 1.85
N THR A 36 4.94 -2.79 1.07
CA THR A 36 5.13 -1.36 1.26
C THR A 36 4.52 -0.56 0.12
N THR A 37 4.02 0.62 0.44
CA THR A 37 3.47 1.56 -0.52
C THR A 37 4.25 2.86 -0.51
N VAL A 38 4.33 3.53 -1.67
CA VAL A 38 5.04 4.80 -1.84
C VAL A 38 4.08 5.81 -2.42
N CYS A 39 3.94 6.96 -1.76
CA CYS A 39 3.12 8.05 -2.28
C CYS A 39 3.78 8.68 -3.51
N SER A 40 3.09 8.64 -4.65
CA SER A 40 3.56 9.24 -5.91
C SER A 40 3.73 10.76 -5.89
N ARG A 41 3.23 11.45 -4.85
CA ARG A 41 3.29 12.91 -4.72
C ARG A 41 4.47 13.39 -3.89
N CYS A 42 4.70 12.81 -2.72
CA CYS A 42 5.74 13.24 -1.79
C CYS A 42 6.84 12.20 -1.57
N GLY A 43 6.75 11.03 -2.19
CA GLY A 43 7.73 9.95 -2.04
C GLY A 43 7.71 9.25 -0.67
N HIS A 44 6.79 9.62 0.21
CA HIS A 44 6.65 9.00 1.52
C HIS A 44 6.32 7.52 1.40
N ARG A 45 7.06 6.69 2.12
CA ARG A 45 6.91 5.23 2.14
C ARG A 45 6.20 4.81 3.42
N ALA A 46 5.19 3.97 3.31
CA ALA A 46 4.48 3.38 4.45
C ALA A 46 4.42 1.86 4.27
N LYS A 47 4.46 1.12 5.37
CA LYS A 47 4.17 -0.32 5.35
C LYS A 47 2.66 -0.51 5.42
N MET A 48 2.11 -1.43 4.63
CA MET A 48 0.67 -1.68 4.64
C MET A 48 0.15 -2.11 6.01
N LYS A 49 0.97 -2.83 6.79
CA LYS A 49 0.60 -3.26 8.16
C LYS A 49 0.40 -2.11 9.16
N ASP A 50 0.98 -0.95 8.88
CA ASP A 50 0.88 0.24 9.73
C ASP A 50 -0.32 1.11 9.35
N LEU A 51 -1.07 0.69 8.31
CA LEU A 51 -2.27 1.35 7.81
C LEU A 51 -3.51 0.53 8.17
N SER A 52 -4.55 1.20 8.63
CA SER A 52 -5.86 0.60 8.91
C SER A 52 -6.84 0.97 7.80
N ASP A 53 -7.71 0.03 7.44
CA ASP A 53 -8.85 0.34 6.57
C ASP A 53 -9.81 1.26 7.30
N ARG A 54 -10.16 2.36 6.65
CA ARG A 54 -11.18 3.25 7.13
C ARG A 54 -11.92 3.81 5.92
N ASP A 55 -13.14 3.31 5.73
CA ASP A 55 -14.03 3.60 4.60
C ASP A 55 -13.47 3.11 3.24
N GLY A 56 -12.84 1.93 3.22
CA GLY A 56 -12.24 1.38 1.99
C GLY A 56 -10.94 2.06 1.56
N VAL A 57 -10.36 2.90 2.44
CA VAL A 57 -9.08 3.58 2.25
C VAL A 57 -8.15 3.23 3.40
N LEU A 58 -7.00 2.63 3.06
CA LEU A 58 -5.92 2.41 4.01
C LEU A 58 -5.29 3.75 4.40
N GLN A 59 -5.32 4.06 5.68
CA GLN A 59 -4.74 5.28 6.24
C GLN A 59 -4.09 4.99 7.60
N GLN A 60 -3.11 5.80 7.97
CA GLN A 60 -2.45 5.65 9.27
C GLN A 60 -3.47 5.89 10.40
N SER A 61 -3.52 4.95 11.35
CA SER A 61 -4.43 4.96 12.50
C SER A 61 -4.19 6.16 13.41
#